data_AF-A0AAN9L5K2-F1
#
_entry.id   AF-A0AAN9L5K2-F1
#
_cell.length_a   1.000
_cell.length_b   1.000
_cell.length_c   1.000
_cell.angle_alpha   90.00
_cell.angle_beta   90.00
_cell.angle_gamma   90.00
#
_symmetry.space_group_name_H-M   'P 1'
#
loop_
_entity.id
_entity.type
_entity.pdbx_description
1 polymer ?
#
loop_
_entity_poly.entity_id
_entity_poly.type
_entity_poly.pdbx_seq_one_letter_code
_entity_poly.pdbx_strand_id
1 'polypeptide(L)'
;MELAGALSFTCCIPVRKIGRRFWTISARKEEFQDNSKNQRQSSFPIRVSKSIIARAAIGLFGLGFIDAGYSGDWSRIGVITPQSEELLKIAAFVVVPLCVFLIFSLSNEPTS
;
A
#
# COMPACT_ATOMS: atom_id res chain seq x y z
N MET A 1 -40.13 -20.05 -2.79
CA MET A 1 -38.94 -20.84 -2.47
C MET A 1 -37.85 -20.45 -3.44
N GLU A 2 -36.79 -19.88 -2.87
CA GLU A 2 -35.44 -19.57 -3.36
C GLU A 2 -35.19 -18.86 -4.70
N LEU A 3 -34.50 -17.72 -4.55
CA LEU A 3 -33.82 -16.86 -5.50
C LEU A 3 -32.30 -17.05 -5.30
N ALA A 4 -31.53 -16.68 -6.34
CA ALA A 4 -30.08 -16.44 -6.38
C ALA A 4 -29.19 -17.70 -6.50
N GLY A 5 -28.16 -17.73 -7.33
CA GLY A 5 -27.54 -16.73 -8.18
C GLY A 5 -26.16 -17.26 -8.56
N ALA A 6 -25.93 -17.50 -9.86
CA ALA A 6 -24.62 -17.91 -10.36
C ALA A 6 -24.38 -17.24 -11.71
N LEU A 7 -24.18 -15.92 -11.68
CA LEU A 7 -23.62 -15.20 -12.82
C LEU A 7 -22.10 -15.45 -12.81
N SER A 8 -21.71 -16.49 -13.53
CA SER A 8 -20.33 -16.77 -13.90
C SER A 8 -19.81 -15.60 -14.73
N PHE A 9 -19.02 -14.72 -14.12
CA PHE A 9 -18.43 -13.59 -14.81
C PHE A 9 -17.31 -14.08 -15.72
N THR A 10 -17.64 -14.18 -17.00
CA THR A 10 -16.72 -14.27 -18.12
C THR A 10 -15.60 -13.24 -17.96
N CYS A 11 -14.37 -13.70 -17.80
CA CYS A 11 -13.18 -12.85 -17.86
C CYS A 11 -12.94 -12.43 -19.32
N CYS A 12 -13.47 -11.27 -19.69
CA CYS A 12 -13.12 -10.57 -20.92
C CYS A 12 -12.55 -9.20 -20.56
N ILE A 13 -11.26 -9.13 -20.25
CA ILE A 13 -10.54 -7.85 -20.20
C ILE A 13 -10.10 -7.50 -21.63
N PRO A 14 -10.53 -6.36 -22.20
CA PRO A 14 -10.03 -5.90 -23.49
C PRO A 14 -8.55 -5.50 -23.39
N VAL A 15 -7.71 -6.18 -24.18
CA VAL A 15 -6.29 -5.86 -24.38
C VAL A 15 -6.15 -4.50 -25.05
N ARG A 16 -5.77 -3.49 -24.28
CA ARG A 16 -5.36 -2.18 -24.80
C ARG A 16 -3.89 -2.26 -25.23
N LYS A 17 -3.62 -2.40 -26.54
CA LYS A 17 -2.26 -2.29 -27.09
C LYS A 17 -1.79 -0.84 -26.99
N ILE A 18 -1.00 -0.51 -25.96
CA ILE A 18 -0.20 0.71 -25.94
C ILE A 18 1.18 0.39 -26.53
N GLY A 19 1.53 1.08 -27.62
CA GLY A 19 2.78 0.89 -28.36
C GLY A 19 4.00 1.11 -27.48
N ARG A 20 4.66 0.01 -27.12
CA ARG A 20 5.85 -0.03 -26.29
C ARG A 20 7.09 0.01 -27.20
N ARG A 21 7.57 1.20 -27.57
CA ARG A 21 8.97 1.36 -28.01
C ARG A 21 9.83 1.62 -26.77
N PHE A 22 10.14 0.55 -26.05
CA PHE A 22 11.12 0.57 -24.97
C PHE A 22 12.40 -0.08 -25.50
N TRP A 23 13.21 0.71 -26.20
CA TRP A 23 14.54 0.28 -26.61
C TRP A 23 15.52 0.68 -25.51
N THR A 24 15.66 -0.16 -24.48
CA THR A 24 16.81 -0.06 -23.59
C THR A 24 17.95 -0.85 -24.22
N ILE A 25 18.84 -0.12 -24.90
CA ILE A 25 20.13 -0.64 -25.34
C ILE A 25 20.90 -1.05 -24.07
N SER A 26 21.07 -2.36 -23.89
CA SER A 26 21.91 -2.95 -22.86
C SER A 26 23.36 -2.88 -23.34
N ALA A 27 24.11 -1.87 -22.89
CA ALA A 27 25.55 -1.80 -23.13
C ALA A 27 26.26 -2.86 -22.25
N ARG A 28 26.75 -3.92 -22.90
CA ARG A 28 27.56 -4.97 -22.30
C ARG A 28 28.87 -4.34 -21.81
N LYS A 29 29.10 -4.45 -20.50
CA LYS A 29 30.32 -4.02 -19.82
C LYS A 29 31.48 -4.91 -20.26
N GLU A 30 32.50 -4.31 -20.88
CA GLU A 30 33.85 -4.88 -20.91
C GLU A 30 34.82 -3.96 -20.16
N GLU A 31 35.78 -4.64 -19.55
CA GLU A 31 36.65 -4.23 -18.46
C GLU A 31 37.93 -3.63 -19.03
N PHE A 32 38.19 -2.36 -18.77
CA PHE A 32 39.54 -1.81 -18.85
C PHE A 32 39.78 -0.85 -17.68
N GLN A 33 40.88 -1.14 -17.01
CA GLN A 33 41.41 -0.64 -15.75
C GLN A 33 41.94 0.79 -15.90
N ASP A 34 41.57 1.74 -15.02
CA ASP A 34 42.54 2.50 -14.21
C ASP A 34 41.90 3.40 -13.12
N ASN A 35 42.51 3.34 -11.93
CA ASN A 35 42.49 4.21 -10.75
C ASN A 35 41.49 5.36 -10.58
N SER A 36 40.56 5.22 -9.61
CA SER A 36 40.38 6.19 -8.49
C SER A 36 39.31 5.72 -7.50
N LYS A 37 39.78 5.31 -6.32
CA LYS A 37 39.23 5.55 -4.96
C LYS A 37 37.73 5.93 -4.85
N ASN A 38 37.03 5.05 -4.13
CA ASN A 38 35.91 5.31 -3.20
C ASN A 38 34.47 5.47 -3.73
N GLN A 39 33.61 4.68 -3.06
CA GLN A 39 32.16 4.79 -2.92
C GLN A 39 31.27 4.55 -4.15
N ARG A 40 31.03 3.26 -4.42
CA ARG A 40 29.68 2.82 -4.81
C ARG A 40 28.83 2.61 -3.56
N GLN A 41 28.43 3.69 -2.90
CA GLN A 41 27.23 3.62 -2.07
C GLN A 41 26.04 3.66 -3.03
N SER A 42 25.36 2.53 -3.21
CA SER A 42 23.98 2.55 -3.70
C SER A 42 23.06 3.06 -2.59
N SER A 43 23.30 4.26 -2.10
CA SER A 43 22.35 4.99 -1.28
C SER A 43 21.57 5.86 -2.25
N PHE A 44 20.46 5.35 -2.78
CA PHE A 44 19.45 6.28 -3.29
C PHE A 44 19.04 7.13 -2.08
N PRO A 45 19.32 8.44 -2.05
CA PRO A 45 18.88 9.26 -0.94
C PRO A 45 17.39 9.50 -1.13
N ILE A 46 16.56 8.57 -0.67
CA ILE A 46 15.10 8.74 -0.63
C ILE A 46 14.81 9.82 0.41
N ARG A 47 14.81 11.07 -0.05
CA ARG A 47 14.53 12.25 0.76
C ARG A 47 13.02 12.46 0.79
N VAL A 48 12.33 11.65 1.59
CA VAL A 48 10.89 11.79 1.85
C VAL A 48 10.64 12.83 2.93
N SER A 49 9.59 13.65 2.77
CA SER A 49 9.19 14.57 3.83
C SER A 49 8.63 13.80 5.02
N LYS A 50 8.82 14.34 6.23
CA LYS A 50 8.25 13.76 7.45
C LYS A 50 6.72 13.64 7.35
N SER A 51 6.07 14.59 6.66
CA SER A 51 4.62 14.59 6.41
C SER A 51 4.16 13.41 5.55
N ILE A 52 4.93 13.01 4.52
CA ILE A 52 4.60 11.82 3.72
C ILE A 52 4.71 10.55 4.56
N ILE A 53 5.76 10.42 5.38
CA ILE A 53 5.94 9.28 6.28
C ILE A 53 4.78 9.22 7.29
N ALA A 54 4.39 10.36 7.87
CA ALA A 54 3.29 10.43 8.81
C ALA A 54 1.96 10.03 8.15
N ARG A 55 1.66 10.54 6.95
CA ARG A 55 0.45 10.16 6.20
C ARG A 55 0.44 8.68 5.84
N ALA A 56 1.59 8.13 5.45
CA ALA A 56 1.71 6.70 5.19
C ALA A 56 1.45 5.89 6.48
N ALA A 57 2.06 6.27 7.59
CA ALA A 57 1.85 5.60 8.87
C ALA A 57 0.37 5.63 9.31
N ILE A 58 -0.29 6.78 9.20
CA ILE A 58 -1.71 6.94 9.53
C ILE A 58 -2.59 6.11 8.58
N GLY A 59 -2.27 6.11 7.28
CA GLY A 59 -2.98 5.32 6.28
C GLY A 59 -2.87 3.82 6.53
N LEU A 60 -1.66 3.32 6.79
CA LEU A 60 -1.42 1.91 7.14
C LEU A 60 -2.10 1.54 8.47
N PHE A 61 -2.09 2.44 9.45
CA PHE A 61 -2.78 2.23 10.71
C PHE A 61 -4.30 2.08 10.52
N GLY A 62 -4.94 2.99 9.78
CA GLY A 62 -6.37 2.90 9.48
C GLY A 62 -6.73 1.68 8.63
N LEU A 63 -5.89 1.35 7.65
CA LEU A 63 -6.06 0.15 6.82
C LEU A 63 -5.93 -1.15 7.63
N GLY A 64 -4.98 -1.20 8.57
CA GLY A 64 -4.81 -2.33 9.48
C GLY A 64 -6.03 -2.53 10.40
N PHE A 65 -6.74 -1.46 10.75
CA PHE A 65 -8.00 -1.55 11.48
C PHE A 65 -9.11 -2.21 10.67
N ILE A 66 -9.20 -1.91 9.36
CA ILE A 66 -10.13 -2.58 8.44
C ILE A 66 -9.75 -4.05 8.29
N ASP A 67 -8.48 -4.34 8.02
CA ASP A 67 -8.00 -5.71 7.83
C ASP A 67 -8.24 -6.56 9.10
N ALA A 68 -7.91 -6.03 10.27
CA ALA A 68 -8.13 -6.75 11.52
C ALA A 68 -9.62 -6.89 11.87
N GLY A 69 -10.43 -5.86 11.62
CA GLY A 69 -11.85 -5.86 11.91
C GLY A 69 -12.71 -6.69 10.94
N TYR A 70 -12.35 -6.77 9.66
CA TYR A 70 -13.19 -7.39 8.62
C TYR A 70 -12.64 -8.69 8.03
N SER A 71 -11.40 -9.09 8.31
CA SER A 71 -10.88 -10.35 7.79
C SER A 71 -11.52 -11.58 8.43
N GLY A 72 -12.17 -11.47 9.60
CA GLY A 72 -12.95 -12.55 10.25
C GLY A 72 -12.15 -13.79 10.70
N ASP A 73 -10.94 -13.95 10.19
CA ASP A 73 -10.04 -15.08 10.45
C ASP A 73 -9.27 -14.92 11.76
N TRP A 74 -9.18 -13.69 12.30
CA TRP A 74 -8.50 -13.42 13.58
C TRP A 74 -9.19 -14.09 14.77
N SER A 75 -10.52 -14.16 14.75
CA SER A 75 -11.28 -14.93 15.75
C SER A 75 -11.15 -16.45 15.52
N ARG A 76 -10.91 -16.90 14.29
CA ARG A 76 -10.76 -18.33 13.93
C ARG A 76 -9.38 -18.88 14.34
N ILE A 77 -8.33 -18.06 14.25
CA ILE A 77 -6.98 -18.41 14.70
C ILE A 77 -6.89 -18.39 16.24
N GLY A 78 -7.86 -17.77 16.92
CA GLY A 78 -7.93 -17.70 18.38
C GLY A 78 -7.04 -16.62 18.99
N VAL A 79 -6.51 -15.70 18.19
CA VAL A 79 -5.72 -14.54 18.67
C VAL A 79 -6.61 -13.55 19.40
N ILE A 80 -7.88 -13.45 19.00
CA ILE A 80 -8.87 -12.51 19.57
C ILE A 80 -10.22 -13.21 19.72
N THR A 81 -11.05 -12.75 20.66
CA THR A 81 -12.39 -13.32 20.90
C THR A 81 -13.40 -12.74 19.90
N PRO A 82 -14.51 -13.45 19.62
CA PRO A 82 -15.56 -12.93 18.72
C PRO A 82 -16.11 -11.55 19.16
N GLN A 83 -16.19 -11.33 20.47
CA GLN A 83 -16.61 -10.05 21.05
C GLN A 83 -15.65 -8.91 20.69
N SER A 84 -14.35 -9.18 20.74
CA SER A 84 -13.34 -8.18 20.34
C SER A 84 -13.32 -7.92 18.83
N GLU A 85 -13.71 -8.90 18.01
CA GLU A 85 -13.89 -8.70 16.56
C GLU A 85 -15.02 -7.69 16.28
N GLU A 86 -16.16 -7.83 16.98
CA GLU A 86 -17.27 -6.88 16.88
C GLU A 86 -16.87 -5.48 17.34
N LEU A 87 -16.13 -5.37 18.45
CA LEU A 87 -15.59 -4.08 18.90
C LEU A 87 -14.64 -3.48 17.86
N LEU A 88 -13.82 -4.30 17.20
CA LEU A 88 -12.88 -3.84 16.19
C LEU A 88 -13.58 -3.34 14.92
N LYS A 89 -14.66 -4.01 14.50
CA LYS A 89 -15.56 -3.54 13.44
C LYS A 89 -16.18 -2.18 13.77
N ILE A 90 -16.70 -2.02 14.99
CA ILE A 90 -17.29 -0.74 15.45
C ILE A 90 -16.22 0.35 15.51
N ALA A 91 -15.05 0.03 16.06
CA ALA A 91 -13.96 0.98 16.15
C ALA A 91 -13.43 1.38 14.76
N ALA A 92 -13.47 0.50 13.75
CA ALA A 92 -13.14 0.85 12.37
C ALA A 92 -14.03 1.98 11.81
N PHE A 93 -15.31 2.04 12.17
CA PHE A 93 -16.20 3.16 11.78
C PHE A 93 -15.78 4.50 12.36
N VAL A 94 -15.03 4.53 13.46
CA VAL A 94 -14.55 5.76 14.08
C VAL A 94 -13.11 6.07 13.63
N VAL A 95 -12.25 5.05 13.69
CA VAL A 95 -10.82 5.18 13.42
C VAL A 95 -10.55 5.51 11.96
N VAL A 96 -11.27 4.90 11.01
CA VAL A 96 -11.01 5.12 9.58
C VAL A 96 -11.35 6.55 9.14
N PRO A 97 -12.53 7.11 9.45
CA PRO A 97 -12.81 8.52 9.16
C PRO A 97 -11.83 9.47 9.84
N LEU A 98 -11.41 9.17 11.09
CA LEU A 98 -10.39 9.94 11.79
C LEU A 98 -9.05 9.89 11.06
N CYS A 99 -8.59 8.73 10.61
CA CYS A 99 -7.35 8.57 9.85
C CYS A 99 -7.40 9.37 8.54
N VAL A 100 -8.52 9.29 7.81
CA VAL A 100 -8.73 10.08 6.60
C VAL A 100 -8.66 11.57 6.89
N PHE A 101 -9.33 12.03 7.95
CA PHE A 101 -9.29 13.43 8.40
C PHE A 101 -7.85 13.88 8.74
N LEU A 102 -7.08 13.06 9.46
CA LEU A 102 -5.71 13.37 9.83
C LEU A 102 -4.78 13.44 8.60
N ILE A 103 -4.94 12.55 7.63
CA ILE A 103 -4.17 12.58 6.37
C ILE A 103 -4.40 13.89 5.62
N PHE A 104 -5.65 14.34 5.53
CA PHE A 104 -5.98 15.63 4.89
C PHE A 104 -5.51 16.83 5.71
N SER A 105 -5.58 16.76 7.04
CA SER A 105 -5.16 17.86 7.93
C SER A 105 -3.65 18.08 7.89
N LEU A 106 -2.87 16.99 7.91
CA LEU A 106 -1.42 17.00 7.70
C LEU A 106 -1.05 17.28 6.23
N SER A 107 -2.05 17.46 5.34
CA SER A 107 -1.80 17.85 3.97
C SER A 107 -1.31 19.28 3.80
N ASN A 108 -1.63 20.14 4.77
CA ASN A 108 -1.56 21.58 4.60
C ASN A 108 -0.35 22.24 5.26
N GLU A 109 0.63 21.48 5.74
CA GLU A 109 1.88 22.05 6.26
C GLU A 109 2.81 22.40 5.09
N PRO A 110 2.99 23.69 4.73
CA PRO A 110 3.99 24.07 3.75
C PRO A 110 5.37 23.78 4.33
N THR A 111 6.17 23.04 3.58
CA THR A 111 7.61 22.97 3.81
C THR A 111 8.18 24.38 3.62
N SER A 112 8.37 25.11 4.71
CA SER A 112 9.09 26.38 4.72
C SER A 112 10.56 26.20 4.38
#